data_AF-A0A293M3Y7-F1
#
_entry.id   AF-A0A293M3Y7-F1
#
_cell.length_a   1.000
_cell.length_b   1.000
_cell.length_c   1.000
_cell.angle_alpha   90.00
_cell.angle_beta   90.00
_cell.angle_gamma   90.00
#
_symmetry.space_group_name_H-M   'P 1'
#
loop_
_entity.id
_entity.type
_entity.pdbx_description
1 polymer ?
#
loop_
_entity_poly.entity_id
_entity_poly.type
_entity_poly.pdbx_seq_one_letter_code
_entity_poly.pdbx_strand_id
1 'polypeptide(L)'
;MNAALIFAFISCAGGAIIDEQPALNNYVDTIFNTVLPTYLANRPRVFSLENFRFKVRRTGITNRELNAEFHNGRLTGLTTPPALKRIGDCGSVRDGHNTIMHCNLAFGQLNATYNGSVDGESLFASSNNIDVEAFFTRPTGFIEVLFVPDGPPSLKSWSILSLNMVLRFSRDLDLNSKRRRVFHEKLRKNIGDAVARIIRGPLREDLNSSV
;
A
#
# COMPACT_ATOMS: atom_id res chain seq x y z
N MET A 1 35.86 14.69 -24.51
CA MET A 1 35.82 14.67 -23.03
C MET A 1 34.86 13.56 -22.63
N ASN A 2 35.44 12.40 -22.31
CA ASN A 2 34.70 11.16 -22.04
C ASN A 2 34.35 11.11 -20.55
N ALA A 3 33.06 11.16 -20.21
CA ALA A 3 32.60 10.82 -18.88
C ALA A 3 32.28 9.32 -18.86
N ALA A 4 33.21 8.54 -18.34
CA ALA A 4 32.98 7.12 -18.08
C ALA A 4 31.99 6.97 -16.92
N LEU A 5 30.81 6.42 -17.20
CA LEU A 5 29.85 5.95 -16.21
C LEU A 5 30.47 4.75 -15.47
N ILE A 6 30.84 4.96 -14.21
CA ILE A 6 31.25 3.88 -13.32
C ILE A 6 29.96 3.18 -12.84
N PHE A 7 29.59 2.09 -13.51
CA PHE A 7 28.70 1.09 -12.94
C PHE A 7 29.48 0.37 -11.83
N ALA A 8 29.20 0.69 -10.57
CA ALA A 8 29.61 -0.15 -9.47
C ALA A 8 28.80 -1.45 -9.54
N PHE A 9 29.32 -2.43 -10.28
CA PHE A 9 28.91 -3.81 -10.12
C PHE A 9 29.32 -4.24 -8.72
N ILE A 10 28.36 -4.26 -7.80
CA ILE A 10 28.52 -5.08 -6.59
C ILE A 10 28.53 -6.51 -7.12
N SER A 11 29.72 -7.10 -7.16
CA SER A 11 29.91 -8.52 -7.36
C SER A 11 29.29 -9.24 -6.15
N CYS A 12 27.99 -9.51 -6.19
CA CYS A 12 27.43 -10.56 -5.37
C CYS A 12 28.06 -11.85 -5.89
N ALA A 13 28.94 -12.43 -5.07
CA ALA A 13 29.36 -13.81 -5.22
C ALA A 13 28.13 -14.67 -5.55
N GLY A 14 28.24 -15.47 -6.60
CA GLY A 14 27.15 -16.30 -7.09
C GLY A 14 26.52 -17.14 -5.98
N GLY A 15 25.20 -17.27 -6.01
CA GLY A 15 24.45 -18.41 -5.46
C GLY A 15 24.78 -18.86 -4.04
N ALA A 16 25.25 -18.00 -3.13
CA ALA A 16 25.43 -18.39 -1.75
C ALA A 16 24.05 -18.63 -1.12
N ILE A 17 23.81 -19.85 -0.64
CA ILE A 17 22.63 -20.18 0.16
C ILE A 17 22.68 -19.28 1.41
N ILE A 18 21.83 -18.26 1.44
CA ILE A 18 21.69 -17.38 2.59
C ILE A 18 20.81 -18.12 3.61
N ASP A 19 21.44 -18.77 4.59
CA ASP A 19 20.72 -19.43 5.69
C ASP A 19 20.99 -18.75 7.04
N GLU A 20 21.96 -17.84 7.08
CA GLU A 20 22.27 -17.07 8.28
C GLU A 20 21.36 -15.85 8.39
N GLN A 21 20.65 -15.74 9.51
CA GLN A 21 19.70 -14.66 9.78
C GLN A 21 20.27 -13.24 9.56
N PRO A 22 21.51 -12.90 9.97
CA PRO A 22 22.08 -11.59 9.68
C PRO A 22 22.21 -11.29 8.18
N ALA A 23 22.53 -12.30 7.38
CA ALA A 23 22.67 -12.16 5.94
C ALA A 23 21.30 -12.00 5.24
N LEU A 24 20.25 -12.70 5.70
CA LEU A 24 18.87 -12.52 5.24
C LEU A 24 18.37 -11.10 5.52
N ASN A 25 18.58 -10.64 6.74
CA ASN A 25 18.24 -9.29 7.16
C ASN A 25 18.94 -8.23 6.31
N ASN A 26 20.25 -8.37 6.12
CA ASN A 26 21.03 -7.44 5.31
C ASN A 26 20.60 -7.42 3.84
N TYR A 27 20.24 -8.58 3.28
CA TYR A 27 19.70 -8.69 1.93
C TYR A 27 18.39 -7.89 1.78
N VAL A 28 17.43 -8.09 2.68
CA VAL A 28 16.15 -7.36 2.66
C VAL A 28 16.34 -5.86 2.88
N ASP A 29 17.22 -5.48 3.81
CA ASP A 29 17.52 -4.08 4.09
C ASP A 29 18.21 -3.42 2.88
N THR A 30 19.05 -4.15 2.13
CA THR A 30 19.67 -3.66 0.88
C THR A 30 18.62 -3.44 -0.21
N ILE A 31 17.69 -4.39 -0.38
CA ILE A 31 16.58 -4.23 -1.34
C ILE A 31 15.82 -2.93 -1.05
N PHE A 32 15.39 -2.69 0.18
CA PHE A 32 14.51 -1.55 0.48
C PHE A 32 15.21 -0.21 0.63
N ASN A 33 16.47 -0.20 1.06
CA ASN A 33 17.21 1.05 1.27
C ASN A 33 18.02 1.47 0.04
N THR A 34 18.34 0.55 -0.86
CA THR A 34 19.23 0.82 -2.00
C THR A 34 18.58 0.52 -3.35
N VAL A 35 18.03 -0.68 -3.54
CA VAL A 35 17.57 -1.12 -4.87
C VAL A 35 16.18 -0.58 -5.20
N LEU A 36 15.17 -0.88 -4.38
CA LEU A 36 13.78 -0.46 -4.59
C LEU A 36 13.61 1.05 -4.78
N PRO A 37 14.30 1.94 -4.04
CA PRO A 37 14.22 3.38 -4.28
C PRO A 37 14.58 3.81 -5.71
N THR A 38 15.46 3.07 -6.41
CA THR A 38 15.82 3.39 -7.81
C THR A 38 14.66 3.13 -8.77
N TYR A 39 13.88 2.08 -8.54
CA TYR A 39 12.67 1.79 -9.31
C TYR A 39 11.53 2.76 -8.97
N LEU A 40 11.35 3.05 -7.67
CA LEU A 40 10.33 3.98 -7.20
C LEU A 40 10.58 5.43 -7.66
N ALA A 41 11.83 5.82 -7.92
CA ALA A 41 12.16 7.14 -8.44
C ALA A 41 11.53 7.44 -9.81
N ASN A 42 11.23 6.40 -10.59
CA ASN A 42 10.59 6.50 -11.90
C ASN A 42 9.05 6.51 -11.82
N ARG A 43 8.48 6.29 -10.63
CA ARG A 43 7.03 6.29 -10.40
C ARG A 43 6.54 7.69 -10.02
N PRO A 44 5.27 8.03 -10.29
CA PRO A 44 4.71 9.29 -9.84
C PRO A 44 4.69 9.37 -8.31
N ARG A 45 4.89 10.57 -7.76
CA ARG A 45 4.76 10.82 -6.31
C ARG A 45 3.32 10.66 -5.79
N VAL A 46 2.35 10.71 -6.71
CA VAL A 46 0.93 10.60 -6.43
C VAL A 46 0.33 9.58 -7.39
N PHE A 47 -0.29 8.54 -6.84
CA PHE A 47 -1.02 7.55 -7.63
C PHE A 47 -2.49 7.93 -7.68
N SER A 48 -3.07 7.95 -8.87
CA SER A 48 -4.51 8.10 -9.02
C SER A 48 -5.22 6.86 -8.52
N LEU A 49 -6.23 7.05 -7.68
CA LEU A 49 -7.12 6.00 -7.21
C LEU A 49 -8.46 6.11 -7.93
N GLU A 50 -9.09 4.97 -8.18
CA GLU A 50 -10.37 4.95 -8.86
C GLU A 50 -11.48 5.64 -8.07
N ASN A 51 -12.38 6.26 -8.84
CA ASN A 51 -13.61 6.85 -8.32
C ASN A 51 -14.55 5.73 -7.87
N PHE A 52 -15.39 6.02 -6.87
CA PHE A 52 -16.39 5.07 -6.41
C PHE A 52 -17.63 5.79 -5.91
N ARG A 53 -18.75 5.06 -5.89
CA ARG A 53 -20.02 5.54 -5.35
C ARG A 53 -20.70 4.47 -4.55
N PHE A 54 -21.46 4.87 -3.54
CA PHE A 54 -22.26 3.94 -2.76
C PHE A 54 -23.48 4.60 -2.13
N LYS A 55 -24.45 3.77 -1.77
CA LYS A 55 -25.67 4.18 -1.07
C LYS A 55 -25.68 3.72 0.39
N VAL A 56 -26.15 4.55 1.31
CA VAL A 56 -26.50 4.15 2.68
C VAL A 56 -28.02 4.23 2.83
N ARG A 57 -28.64 3.06 3.04
CA ARG A 57 -30.10 2.95 3.14
C ARG A 57 -30.64 3.77 4.31
N ARG A 58 -31.84 4.32 4.13
CA ARG A 58 -32.59 4.97 5.21
C ARG A 58 -32.87 3.98 6.35
N THR A 59 -32.93 4.50 7.57
CA THR A 59 -33.19 3.70 8.78
C THR A 59 -34.56 3.97 9.39
N GLY A 60 -35.36 4.87 8.81
CA GLY A 60 -36.69 5.26 9.29
C GLY A 60 -37.40 6.18 8.29
N ILE A 61 -38.62 6.61 8.64
CA ILE A 61 -39.48 7.44 7.77
C ILE A 61 -38.93 8.86 7.61
N THR A 62 -38.27 9.38 8.64
CA THR A 62 -37.76 10.77 8.70
C THR A 62 -36.47 11.01 7.92
N ASN A 63 -35.85 9.98 7.33
CA ASN A 63 -34.55 10.07 6.67
C ASN A 63 -34.60 9.57 5.22
N ARG A 64 -33.92 10.28 4.32
CA ARG A 64 -33.71 9.85 2.92
C ARG A 64 -32.57 8.84 2.81
N GLU A 65 -32.50 8.13 1.68
CA GLU A 65 -31.30 7.39 1.33
C GLU A 65 -30.15 8.37 1.12
N LEU A 66 -28.95 8.01 1.61
CA LEU A 66 -27.76 8.79 1.34
C LEU A 66 -27.04 8.21 0.13
N ASN A 67 -26.79 9.04 -0.88
CA ASN A 67 -25.95 8.70 -2.02
C ASN A 67 -24.62 9.44 -1.85
N ALA A 68 -23.52 8.72 -1.92
CA ALA A 68 -22.20 9.29 -1.81
C ALA A 68 -21.37 8.93 -3.04
N GLU A 69 -20.72 9.92 -3.63
CA GLU A 69 -19.81 9.78 -4.76
C GLU A 69 -18.45 10.36 -4.40
N PHE A 70 -17.38 9.67 -4.76
CA PHE A 70 -16.01 10.06 -4.47
C PHE A 70 -15.18 10.00 -5.74
N HIS A 71 -14.44 11.06 -6.00
CA HIS A 71 -13.65 11.27 -7.20
C HIS A 71 -12.28 11.86 -6.88
N ASN A 72 -11.42 11.91 -7.90
CA ASN A 72 -10.05 12.45 -7.82
C ASN A 72 -9.24 11.82 -6.68
N GLY A 73 -9.39 10.50 -6.51
CA GLY A 73 -8.66 9.76 -5.50
C GLY A 73 -7.16 9.86 -5.72
N ARG A 74 -6.41 10.13 -4.66
CA ARG A 74 -4.95 10.29 -4.72
C ARG A 74 -4.30 9.54 -3.58
N LEU A 75 -3.34 8.66 -3.88
CA LEU A 75 -2.50 7.98 -2.91
C LEU A 75 -1.09 8.57 -2.92
N THR A 76 -0.59 8.86 -1.73
CA THR A 76 0.75 9.41 -1.51
C THR A 76 1.52 8.54 -0.51
N GLY A 77 2.85 8.68 -0.51
CA GLY A 77 3.74 8.00 0.42
C GLY A 77 4.38 6.71 -0.10
N LEU A 78 3.83 6.07 -1.13
CA LEU A 78 4.37 4.82 -1.69
C LEU A 78 5.79 4.95 -2.27
N THR A 79 6.17 6.14 -2.73
CA THR A 79 7.51 6.41 -3.29
C THR A 79 8.39 7.23 -2.35
N THR A 80 7.92 7.51 -1.13
CA THR A 80 8.69 8.30 -0.15
C THR A 80 9.61 7.38 0.65
N PRO A 81 10.94 7.53 0.56
CA PRO A 81 11.86 6.69 1.31
C PRO A 81 11.75 6.93 2.82
N PRO A 82 11.76 5.88 3.64
CA PRO A 82 11.70 4.47 3.25
C PRO A 82 10.25 4.04 2.97
N ALA A 83 9.99 3.54 1.77
CA ALA A 83 8.66 3.09 1.34
C ALA A 83 8.25 1.79 2.03
N LEU A 84 9.23 0.90 2.25
CA LEU A 84 9.11 -0.35 2.97
C LEU A 84 10.27 -0.46 3.96
N LYS A 85 9.99 -1.12 5.09
CA LYS A 85 10.97 -1.47 6.12
C LYS A 85 10.68 -2.86 6.63
N ARG A 86 11.73 -3.60 6.97
CA ARG A 86 11.60 -4.88 7.67
C ARG A 86 11.03 -4.70 9.08
N ILE A 87 10.22 -5.67 9.52
CA ILE A 87 9.71 -5.80 10.89
C ILE A 87 10.33 -7.06 11.52
N GLY A 88 11.17 -6.87 12.53
CA GLY A 88 11.86 -7.99 13.19
C GLY A 88 12.79 -8.72 12.23
N ASP A 89 13.22 -9.91 12.59
CA ASP A 89 14.14 -10.69 11.76
C ASP A 89 13.42 -11.46 10.65
N CYS A 90 14.06 -11.56 9.49
CA CYS A 90 13.62 -12.46 8.43
C CYS A 90 14.05 -13.89 8.76
N GLY A 91 13.30 -14.87 8.26
CA GLY A 91 13.64 -16.29 8.37
C GLY A 91 13.80 -16.94 7.00
N SER A 92 14.34 -18.15 6.99
CA SER A 92 14.46 -19.02 5.82
C SER A 92 13.84 -20.39 6.08
N VAL A 93 13.39 -21.04 5.01
CA VAL A 93 13.03 -22.47 5.01
C VAL A 93 13.67 -23.11 3.79
N ARG A 94 14.28 -24.28 3.97
CA ARG A 94 14.76 -25.11 2.85
C ARG A 94 13.59 -25.84 2.19
N ASP A 95 13.54 -25.77 0.87
CA ASP A 95 12.58 -26.48 0.01
C ASP A 95 13.35 -27.25 -1.06
N GLY A 96 13.73 -28.48 -0.73
CA GLY A 96 14.69 -29.27 -1.51
C GLY A 96 16.06 -28.58 -1.55
N HIS A 97 16.54 -28.26 -2.75
CA HIS A 97 17.78 -27.50 -2.97
C HIS A 97 17.58 -25.98 -2.95
N ASN A 98 16.33 -25.51 -2.86
CA ASN A 98 16.02 -24.10 -2.84
C ASN A 98 15.93 -23.58 -1.41
N THR A 99 16.10 -22.27 -1.25
CA THR A 99 15.85 -21.58 0.01
C THR A 99 14.77 -20.53 -0.19
N ILE A 100 13.77 -20.52 0.68
CA ILE A 100 12.70 -19.52 0.68
C ILE A 100 12.91 -18.63 1.89
N MET A 101 13.30 -17.38 1.66
CA MET A 101 13.30 -16.36 2.68
C MET A 101 11.89 -15.80 2.84
N HIS A 102 11.46 -15.55 4.07
CA HIS A 102 10.21 -14.88 4.40
C HIS A 102 10.46 -13.70 5.33
N CYS A 103 9.76 -12.59 5.11
CA CYS A 103 9.92 -11.40 5.95
C CYS A 103 8.65 -10.56 6.08
N ASN A 104 8.37 -10.12 7.31
CA ASN A 104 7.30 -9.17 7.61
C ASN A 104 7.78 -7.74 7.41
N LEU A 105 6.93 -6.89 6.84
CA LEU A 105 7.30 -5.56 6.40
C LEU A 105 6.29 -4.52 6.90
N ALA A 106 6.79 -3.34 7.22
CA ALA A 106 6.03 -2.13 7.45
C ALA A 106 6.10 -1.25 6.22
N PHE A 107 4.97 -0.71 5.78
CA PHE A 107 5.02 0.39 4.82
C PHE A 107 5.38 1.68 5.55
N GLY A 108 5.96 2.62 4.82
CA GLY A 108 6.06 4.01 5.23
C GLY A 108 4.67 4.64 5.45
N GLN A 109 4.65 5.94 5.71
CA GLN A 109 3.39 6.65 5.89
C GLN A 109 2.62 6.69 4.56
N LEU A 110 1.44 6.08 4.52
CA LEU A 110 0.52 6.15 3.38
C LEU A 110 -0.66 7.06 3.73
N ASN A 111 -1.04 7.90 2.77
CA ASN A 111 -2.23 8.74 2.87
C ASN A 111 -3.01 8.72 1.55
N ALA A 112 -4.33 8.54 1.64
CA ALA A 112 -5.23 8.65 0.50
C ALA A 112 -6.21 9.81 0.70
N THR A 113 -6.44 10.61 -0.34
CA THR A 113 -7.40 11.71 -0.32
C THR A 113 -8.42 11.57 -1.43
N TYR A 114 -9.66 11.96 -1.16
CA TYR A 114 -10.75 12.01 -2.13
C TYR A 114 -11.55 13.29 -1.99
N ASN A 115 -12.01 13.82 -3.12
CA ASN A 115 -13.13 14.76 -3.14
C ASN A 115 -14.42 13.96 -3.25
N GLY A 116 -15.49 14.41 -2.61
CA GLY A 116 -16.76 13.72 -2.67
C GLY A 116 -17.96 14.63 -2.58
N SER A 117 -19.10 14.06 -2.93
CA SER A 117 -20.42 14.66 -2.83
C SER A 117 -21.37 13.67 -2.14
N VAL A 118 -22.24 14.19 -1.28
CA VAL A 118 -23.16 13.43 -0.46
C VAL A 118 -24.54 14.07 -0.52
N ASP A 119 -25.50 13.35 -1.09
CA ASP A 119 -26.89 13.75 -1.16
C ASP A 119 -27.73 12.94 -0.16
N GLY A 120 -28.73 13.58 0.45
CA GLY A 120 -29.69 12.90 1.33
C GLY A 120 -29.22 12.73 2.79
N GLU A 121 -28.29 13.58 3.23
CA GLU A 121 -27.92 13.69 4.64
C GLU A 121 -29.09 14.27 5.48
N SER A 122 -29.71 15.37 5.05
CA SER A 122 -30.91 15.98 5.65
C SER A 122 -31.81 16.63 4.58
N LEU A 123 -33.02 17.07 4.94
CA LEU A 123 -33.94 17.76 4.02
C LEU A 123 -33.50 19.19 3.65
N PHE A 124 -32.55 19.76 4.40
CA PHE A 124 -32.17 21.18 4.34
C PHE A 124 -30.67 21.41 4.15
N ALA A 125 -29.90 20.39 3.75
CA ALA A 125 -28.47 20.51 3.54
C ALA A 125 -28.16 21.49 2.39
N SER A 126 -27.32 22.50 2.66
CA SER A 126 -26.95 23.57 1.73
C SER A 126 -25.67 23.29 0.95
N SER A 127 -24.85 22.32 1.37
CA SER A 127 -23.63 21.90 0.67
C SER A 127 -23.45 20.39 0.75
N ASN A 128 -23.34 19.77 -0.42
CA ASN A 128 -23.22 18.32 -0.54
C ASN A 128 -21.75 17.88 -0.60
N ASN A 129 -20.80 18.81 -0.73
CA ASN A 129 -19.38 18.47 -0.88
C ASN A 129 -18.77 17.98 0.44
N ILE A 130 -17.90 16.98 0.37
CA ILE A 130 -17.14 16.44 1.49
C ILE A 130 -15.80 15.90 0.97
N ASP A 131 -14.71 16.33 1.60
CA ASP A 131 -13.39 15.77 1.33
C ASP A 131 -13.06 14.74 2.41
N VAL A 132 -12.39 13.67 2.00
CA VAL A 132 -12.00 12.56 2.87
C VAL A 132 -10.50 12.37 2.78
N GLU A 133 -9.86 12.32 3.95
CA GLU A 133 -8.46 11.91 4.09
C GLU A 133 -8.41 10.59 4.87
N ALA A 134 -7.66 9.63 4.35
CA ALA A 134 -7.46 8.32 4.94
C ALA A 134 -5.99 8.11 5.29
N PHE A 135 -5.70 8.18 6.58
CA PHE A 135 -4.37 7.92 7.13
C PHE A 135 -4.23 6.45 7.47
N PHE A 136 -3.32 5.75 6.78
CA PHE A 136 -3.10 4.34 7.04
C PHE A 136 -2.26 4.14 8.30
N THR A 137 -2.80 3.38 9.24
CA THR A 137 -2.22 3.14 10.56
C THR A 137 -1.48 1.80 10.58
N ARG A 138 -0.15 1.85 10.68
CA ARG A 138 0.74 0.68 10.67
C ARG A 138 0.39 -0.33 9.56
N PRO A 139 0.31 0.10 8.30
CA PRO A 139 0.17 -0.83 7.19
C PRO A 139 1.32 -1.84 7.17
N THR A 140 1.01 -3.12 6.98
CA THR A 140 1.99 -4.20 6.97
C THR A 140 1.82 -5.11 5.76
N GLY A 141 2.94 -5.69 5.34
CA GLY A 141 3.02 -6.63 4.22
C GLY A 141 3.95 -7.78 4.53
N PHE A 142 4.03 -8.72 3.60
CA PHE A 142 4.87 -9.90 3.71
C PHE A 142 5.44 -10.24 2.33
N ILE A 143 6.74 -10.56 2.32
CA ILE A 143 7.45 -11.01 1.12
C ILE A 143 7.99 -12.41 1.32
N GLU A 144 8.03 -13.15 0.22
CA GLU A 144 8.88 -14.34 0.09
C GLU A 144 9.81 -14.18 -1.11
N VAL A 145 11.08 -14.51 -0.90
CA VAL A 145 12.09 -14.55 -1.97
C VAL A 145 12.60 -15.97 -2.11
N LEU A 146 12.60 -16.47 -3.33
CA LEU A 146 13.15 -17.77 -3.69
C LEU A 146 14.59 -17.61 -4.15
N PHE A 147 15.48 -18.33 -3.49
CA PHE A 147 16.86 -18.54 -3.88
C PHE A 147 16.99 -19.94 -4.45
N VAL A 148 17.34 -20.04 -5.73
CA VAL A 148 17.66 -21.31 -6.40
C VAL A 148 19.17 -21.45 -6.52
N PRO A 149 19.72 -22.68 -6.46
CA PRO A 149 21.15 -22.89 -6.72
C PRO A 149 21.56 -22.30 -8.07
N ASP A 150 22.66 -21.55 -8.09
CA ASP A 150 23.28 -20.96 -9.27
C ASP A 150 22.38 -20.01 -10.10
N GLY A 151 21.22 -19.63 -9.59
CA GLY A 151 20.30 -18.69 -10.23
C GLY A 151 20.11 -17.40 -9.45
N PRO A 152 19.56 -16.35 -10.09
CA PRO A 152 19.23 -15.12 -9.39
C PRO A 152 18.07 -15.37 -8.40
N PRO A 153 18.04 -14.63 -7.28
CA PRO A 153 16.86 -14.57 -6.42
C PRO A 153 15.63 -14.09 -7.21
N SER A 154 14.44 -14.50 -6.78
CA SER A 154 13.18 -14.08 -7.41
C SER A 154 12.07 -13.91 -6.39
N LEU A 155 11.16 -12.96 -6.65
CA LEU A 155 10.01 -12.72 -5.78
C LEU A 155 9.02 -13.89 -5.91
N LYS A 156 8.90 -14.71 -4.86
CA LYS A 156 7.97 -15.83 -4.80
C LYS A 156 6.57 -15.36 -4.44
N SER A 157 6.47 -14.52 -3.40
CA SER A 157 5.19 -14.05 -2.88
C SER A 157 5.28 -12.60 -2.40
N TRP A 158 4.19 -11.87 -2.58
CA TRP A 158 3.97 -10.53 -2.08
C TRP A 158 2.53 -10.42 -1.61
N SER A 159 2.34 -10.03 -0.35
CA SER A 159 1.01 -9.88 0.22
C SER A 159 0.90 -8.69 1.15
N ILE A 160 -0.32 -8.16 1.22
CA ILE A 160 -0.70 -7.10 2.13
C ILE A 160 -1.37 -7.78 3.32
N LEU A 161 -0.81 -7.60 4.52
CA LEU A 161 -1.36 -8.17 5.75
C LEU A 161 -2.39 -7.23 6.38
N SER A 162 -2.12 -5.92 6.38
CA SER A 162 -3.01 -4.94 6.99
C SER A 162 -2.98 -3.58 6.30
N LEU A 163 -4.16 -2.99 6.11
CA LEU A 163 -4.38 -1.61 5.64
C LEU A 163 -5.41 -0.89 6.51
N ASN A 164 -5.23 -0.96 7.83
CA ASN A 164 -6.07 -0.21 8.76
C ASN A 164 -5.94 1.29 8.50
N MET A 165 -7.04 2.03 8.63
CA MET A 165 -7.04 3.47 8.36
C MET A 165 -7.96 4.27 9.29
N VAL A 166 -7.53 5.49 9.56
CA VAL A 166 -8.32 6.54 10.22
C VAL A 166 -8.80 7.51 9.16
N LEU A 167 -10.10 7.78 9.16
CA LEU A 167 -10.73 8.71 8.23
C LEU A 167 -10.88 10.08 8.91
N ARG A 168 -10.54 11.14 8.18
CA ARG A 168 -10.85 12.53 8.51
C ARG A 168 -11.72 13.12 7.41
N PHE A 169 -12.60 14.02 7.81
CA PHE A 169 -13.58 14.63 6.93
C PHE A 169 -13.46 16.14 7.00
N SER A 170 -13.68 16.84 5.88
CA SER A 170 -13.69 18.31 5.88
C SER A 170 -14.87 18.89 6.66
N ARG A 171 -15.94 18.11 6.86
CA ARG A 171 -17.10 18.45 7.68
C ARG A 171 -17.75 17.20 8.27
N ASP A 172 -18.57 17.40 9.29
CA ASP A 172 -19.43 16.34 9.79
C ASP A 172 -20.68 16.18 8.92
N LEU A 173 -21.04 14.92 8.66
CA LEU A 173 -22.33 14.55 8.09
C LEU A 173 -23.36 14.39 9.20
N ASP A 174 -24.57 14.90 9.02
CA ASP A 174 -25.69 14.69 9.96
C ASP A 174 -26.30 13.29 9.76
N LEU A 175 -25.60 12.29 10.27
CA LEU A 175 -26.00 10.88 10.24
C LEU A 175 -26.15 10.33 11.64
N ASN A 176 -27.24 9.60 11.86
CA ASN A 176 -27.38 8.74 13.03
C ASN A 176 -26.28 7.67 13.08
N SER A 177 -26.05 7.10 14.26
CA SER A 177 -24.95 6.17 14.54
C SER A 177 -24.90 4.98 13.58
N LYS A 178 -26.05 4.38 13.23
CA LYS A 178 -26.14 3.24 12.31
C LYS A 178 -25.73 3.64 10.88
N ARG A 179 -26.24 4.76 10.36
CA ARG A 179 -25.89 5.27 9.02
C ARG A 179 -24.41 5.67 8.96
N ARG A 180 -23.91 6.36 9.99
CA ARG A 180 -22.50 6.75 10.11
C ARG A 180 -21.56 5.55 10.09
N ARG A 181 -21.91 4.48 10.82
CA ARG A 181 -21.13 3.24 10.81
C ARG A 181 -21.04 2.64 9.41
N VAL A 182 -22.19 2.46 8.73
CA VAL A 182 -22.22 1.90 7.37
C VAL A 182 -21.49 2.80 6.37
N PHE A 183 -21.60 4.12 6.51
CA PHE A 183 -20.87 5.09 5.68
C PHE A 183 -19.35 4.92 5.84
N HIS A 184 -18.85 4.86 7.08
CA HIS A 184 -17.43 4.64 7.35
C HIS A 184 -16.94 3.27 6.88
N GLU A 185 -17.72 2.20 7.08
CA GLU A 185 -17.37 0.84 6.61
C GLU A 185 -17.22 0.81 5.09
N LYS A 186 -18.16 1.43 4.36
CA LYS A 186 -18.10 1.50 2.90
C LYS A 186 -16.93 2.34 2.41
N LEU A 187 -16.63 3.46 3.06
CA LEU A 187 -15.45 4.27 2.73
C LEU A 187 -14.16 3.48 2.92
N ARG A 188 -13.98 2.87 4.10
CA ARG A 188 -12.78 2.06 4.39
C ARG A 188 -12.61 0.93 3.40
N LYS A 189 -13.69 0.25 3.03
CA LYS A 189 -13.66 -0.81 2.03
C LYS A 189 -13.20 -0.29 0.67
N ASN A 190 -13.88 0.72 0.11
CA ASN A 190 -13.56 1.21 -1.23
C ASN A 190 -12.16 1.83 -1.32
N ILE A 191 -11.77 2.63 -0.33
CA ILE A 191 -10.41 3.22 -0.27
C ILE A 191 -9.36 2.11 -0.09
N GLY A 192 -9.62 1.14 0.80
CA GLY A 192 -8.73 0.01 1.02
C GLY A 192 -8.54 -0.84 -0.23
N ASP A 193 -9.62 -1.16 -0.94
CA ASP A 193 -9.59 -1.92 -2.19
C ASP A 193 -8.84 -1.16 -3.30
N ALA A 194 -9.03 0.17 -3.41
CA ALA A 194 -8.32 1.00 -4.37
C ALA A 194 -6.80 1.04 -4.08
N VAL A 195 -6.41 1.28 -2.84
CA VAL A 195 -4.99 1.31 -2.43
C VAL A 195 -4.34 -0.07 -2.58
N ALA A 196 -5.05 -1.14 -2.20
CA ALA A 196 -4.54 -2.50 -2.33
C ALA A 196 -4.26 -2.87 -3.79
N ARG A 197 -5.00 -2.34 -4.76
CA ARG A 197 -4.70 -2.56 -6.19
C ARG A 197 -3.40 -1.90 -6.63
N ILE A 198 -3.12 -0.68 -6.19
CA ILE A 198 -1.82 -0.03 -6.47
C ILE A 198 -0.67 -0.84 -5.84
N ILE A 199 -0.85 -1.32 -4.62
CA ILE A 199 0.16 -2.10 -3.91
C ILE A 199 0.39 -3.49 -4.56
N ARG A 200 -0.66 -4.15 -5.05
CA ARG A 200 -0.55 -5.48 -5.71
C ARG A 200 -0.14 -5.42 -7.18
N GLY A 201 -0.31 -4.27 -7.83
CA GLY A 201 0.09 -4.03 -9.22
C GLY A 201 1.44 -3.32 -9.29
N PRO A 202 1.46 -1.98 -9.49
CA PRO A 202 2.70 -1.21 -9.67
C PRO A 202 3.82 -1.52 -8.66
N LEU A 203 3.52 -1.52 -7.36
CA LEU A 203 4.57 -1.79 -6.35
C LEU A 203 5.09 -3.22 -6.43
N ARG A 204 4.25 -4.20 -6.80
CA ARG A 204 4.70 -5.58 -7.00
C ARG A 204 5.66 -5.69 -8.18
N GLU A 205 5.42 -4.96 -9.26
CA GLU A 205 6.34 -4.90 -10.41
C GLU A 205 7.69 -4.36 -9.98
N ASP A 206 7.69 -3.24 -9.23
CA ASP A 206 8.92 -2.62 -8.73
C ASP A 206 9.69 -3.55 -7.77
N LEU A 207 8.97 -4.26 -6.89
CA LEU A 207 9.54 -5.29 -6.02
C LEU A 207 10.13 -6.45 -6.81
N ASN A 208 9.43 -6.93 -7.84
CA ASN A 208 9.91 -8.04 -8.67
C ASN A 208 11.18 -7.68 -9.44
N SER A 209 11.37 -6.40 -9.79
CA SER A 209 12.61 -5.91 -10.38
C SER A 209 13.73 -5.64 -9.36
N SER A 210 13.40 -5.55 -8.07
CA SER A 210 14.34 -5.21 -7.00
C SER A 210 14.94 -6.42 -6.30
N VAL A 211 14.31 -7.59 -6.44
CA VAL A 211 14.73 -8.85 -5.84
C VAL A 211 15.83 -9.50 -6.67
#